data_AF-A0A1U7WT76-F1
#
_entry.id   AF-A0A1U7WT76-F1
#
_cell.length_a   1.000
_cell.length_b   1.000
_cell.length_c   1.000
_cell.angle_alpha   90.00
_cell.angle_beta   90.00
_cell.angle_gamma   90.00
#
_symmetry.space_group_name_H-M   'P 1'
#
loop_
_entity.id
_entity.type
_entity.pdbx_description
1 polymer ?
#
loop_
_entity_poly.entity_id
_entity_poly.type
_entity_poly.pdbx_seq_one_letter_code
_entity_poly.pdbx_strand_id
1 'polypeptide(L)'
;MLGFAKYFKNLIAKKRTTKNEVLNVTHRVSSIATSTVQKKENPGAFTIPCTIGAHDFARALCDNGASINLMPLTIYKQAGLGMPRPTSLRLQMADRSIKRLVGIVDDVLVKVGKLHLPADLIVWLTKRSLSFWGDHS
;
A
#
# COMPACT_ATOMS: atom_id res chain seq x y z
N MET A 1 -24.15 16.68 -3.12
CA MET A 1 -23.19 15.57 -2.91
C MET A 1 -23.87 14.34 -2.30
N LEU A 2 -24.74 13.62 -3.03
CA LEU A 2 -25.45 12.41 -2.54
C LEU A 2 -24.94 11.08 -3.13
N GLY A 3 -24.08 11.11 -4.16
CA GLY A 3 -23.62 9.90 -4.86
C GLY A 3 -22.57 9.08 -4.11
N PHE A 4 -21.70 9.74 -3.36
CA PHE A 4 -20.54 9.10 -2.72
C PHE A 4 -20.95 8.21 -1.53
N ALA A 5 -21.88 8.69 -0.69
CA ALA A 5 -22.40 7.91 0.43
C ALA A 5 -23.20 6.67 -0.01
N LYS A 6 -23.87 6.73 -1.18
CA LYS A 6 -24.63 5.60 -1.74
C LYS A 6 -23.69 4.47 -2.21
N TYR A 7 -22.52 4.81 -2.74
CA TYR A 7 -21.51 3.84 -3.15
C TYR A 7 -20.99 3.01 -1.98
N PHE A 8 -20.61 3.66 -0.87
CA PHE A 8 -20.15 2.95 0.33
C PHE A 8 -21.25 2.11 0.98
N LYS A 9 -22.49 2.60 1.03
CA LYS A 9 -23.63 1.81 1.54
C LYS A 9 -23.85 0.53 0.71
N ASN A 10 -23.73 0.59 -0.61
CA ASN A 10 -23.83 -0.59 -1.47
C ASN A 10 -22.67 -1.58 -1.28
N LEU A 11 -21.45 -1.07 -1.06
CA LEU A 11 -20.26 -1.91 -0.83
C LEU A 11 -20.37 -2.68 0.50
N ILE A 12 -20.85 -2.01 1.57
CA ILE A 12 -21.06 -2.62 2.90
C ILE A 12 -22.21 -3.63 2.86
N ALA A 13 -23.32 -3.31 2.17
CA ALA A 13 -24.46 -4.21 2.04
C ALA A 13 -24.11 -5.50 1.27
N LYS A 14 -23.30 -5.39 0.20
CA LYS A 14 -22.86 -6.55 -0.59
C LYS A 14 -21.92 -7.49 0.17
N LYS A 15 -21.23 -7.00 1.21
CA LYS A 15 -20.28 -7.79 2.02
C LYS A 15 -20.93 -8.60 3.15
N ARG A 16 -22.22 -8.38 3.45
CA ARG A 16 -22.94 -9.02 4.58
C ARG A 16 -23.70 -10.30 4.22
N THR A 17 -23.61 -10.81 2.99
CA THR A 17 -24.34 -12.03 2.55
C THR A 17 -23.53 -13.33 2.58
N THR A 18 -22.30 -13.33 3.08
CA THR A 18 -21.60 -14.57 3.44
C THR A 18 -21.92 -14.92 4.88
N LYS A 19 -22.86 -15.85 5.03
CA LYS A 19 -23.35 -16.41 6.29
C LYS A 19 -22.20 -16.89 7.17
N ASN A 20 -22.28 -16.55 8.44
CA ASN A 20 -21.61 -17.24 9.53
C ASN A 20 -22.03 -18.71 9.54
N GLU A 21 -21.11 -19.64 9.32
CA GLU A 21 -21.22 -20.99 9.84
C GLU A 21 -19.91 -21.35 10.55
N VAL A 22 -20.02 -21.44 11.87
CA VAL A 22 -19.03 -22.06 12.76
C VAL A 22 -19.13 -23.56 12.51
N LEU A 23 -18.12 -24.16 11.87
CA LEU A 23 -17.98 -25.62 11.83
C LEU A 23 -16.64 -26.00 12.47
N ASN A 24 -16.74 -26.41 13.73
CA ASN A 24 -15.66 -26.99 14.51
C ASN A 24 -15.47 -28.43 14.03
N VAL A 25 -14.42 -28.74 13.28
CA VAL A 25 -14.05 -30.14 12.96
C VAL A 25 -12.55 -30.36 13.20
N THR A 26 -12.29 -30.96 14.36
CA THR A 26 -11.06 -31.66 14.71
C THR A 26 -11.01 -32.97 13.90
N HIS A 27 -10.08 -33.14 12.96
CA HIS A 27 -9.32 -34.39 12.78
C HIS A 27 -8.22 -34.23 11.72
N ARG A 28 -7.08 -34.85 11.99
CA ARG A 28 -5.81 -34.82 11.25
C ARG A 28 -5.93 -35.37 9.83
N VAL A 29 -5.29 -34.73 8.85
CA VAL A 29 -4.72 -35.42 7.68
C VAL A 29 -3.40 -34.75 7.30
N SER A 30 -2.31 -35.43 7.62
CA SER A 30 -1.00 -35.24 7.02
C SER A 30 -0.98 -35.93 5.66
N SER A 31 -0.79 -35.17 4.58
CA SER A 31 -0.26 -35.72 3.34
C SER A 31 0.69 -34.71 2.70
N ILE A 32 1.92 -35.19 2.50
CA ILE A 32 3.07 -34.48 1.97
C ILE A 32 2.88 -34.35 0.45
N ALA A 33 2.98 -33.14 -0.08
CA ALA A 33 3.30 -32.91 -1.49
C ALA A 33 4.40 -31.84 -1.55
N THR A 34 5.60 -32.34 -1.77
CA THR A 34 6.82 -31.61 -2.06
C THR A 34 6.68 -30.78 -3.34
N SER A 35 6.73 -29.46 -3.22
CA SER A 35 7.44 -28.63 -4.19
C SER A 35 7.95 -27.38 -3.48
N THR A 36 9.25 -27.19 -3.61
CA THR A 36 10.04 -25.98 -3.35
C THR A 36 9.28 -24.76 -2.82
N VAL A 37 9.68 -24.33 -1.62
CA VAL A 37 9.29 -23.06 -1.01
C VAL A 37 9.66 -21.91 -1.95
N GLN A 38 8.78 -21.59 -2.90
CA GLN A 38 8.75 -20.28 -3.52
C GLN A 38 8.19 -19.34 -2.47
N LYS A 39 9.10 -18.50 -1.97
CA LYS A 39 8.93 -17.38 -1.04
C LYS A 39 7.46 -16.94 -0.97
N LYS A 40 6.78 -17.29 0.14
CA LYS A 40 5.43 -16.82 0.46
C LYS A 40 5.40 -15.30 0.30
N GLU A 41 4.84 -14.82 -0.80
CA GLU A 41 4.32 -13.47 -0.88
C GLU A 41 3.32 -13.36 0.27
N ASN A 42 3.52 -12.39 1.15
CA ASN A 42 2.65 -12.19 2.29
C ASN A 42 1.24 -11.99 1.71
N PRO A 43 0.21 -12.80 2.04
CA PRO A 43 -1.10 -12.70 1.38
C PRO A 43 -1.80 -11.34 1.54
N GLY A 44 -1.24 -10.44 2.36
CA GLY A 44 -1.71 -9.06 2.54
C GLY A 44 -0.99 -7.98 1.73
N ALA A 45 0.11 -8.28 1.01
CA ALA A 45 0.86 -7.27 0.26
C ALA A 45 1.15 -7.71 -1.19
N PHE A 46 0.89 -6.82 -2.15
CA PHE A 46 1.08 -7.05 -3.58
C PHE A 46 1.57 -5.78 -4.27
N THR A 47 2.08 -5.89 -5.50
CA THR A 47 2.50 -4.71 -6.27
C THR A 47 1.52 -4.35 -7.39
N ILE A 48 1.27 -3.07 -7.59
CA ILE A 48 0.41 -2.54 -8.66
C ILE A 48 1.18 -1.45 -9.43
N PRO A 49 1.15 -1.41 -10.76
CA PRO A 49 1.65 -0.25 -11.49
C PRO A 49 0.79 0.98 -11.22
N CYS A 50 1.42 2.14 -11.03
CA CYS A 50 0.72 3.40 -10.87
C CYS A 50 1.48 4.58 -11.48
N THR A 51 0.79 5.69 -11.71
CA THR A 51 1.41 6.97 -12.06
C THR A 51 1.21 7.92 -10.89
N ILE A 52 2.26 8.64 -10.50
CA ILE A 52 2.17 9.71 -9.49
C ILE A 52 2.83 10.95 -10.06
N GLY A 53 2.08 12.05 -10.10
CA GLY A 53 2.52 13.24 -10.82
C GLY A 53 2.76 12.93 -12.29
N ALA A 54 3.97 13.21 -12.77
CA ALA A 54 4.39 12.93 -14.14
C ALA A 54 5.17 11.62 -14.30
N HIS A 55 5.33 10.82 -13.23
CA HIS A 55 6.19 9.64 -13.26
C HIS A 55 5.40 8.34 -13.15
N ASP A 56 5.68 7.42 -14.06
CA ASP A 56 5.14 6.07 -14.07
C ASP A 56 5.99 5.14 -13.21
N PHE A 57 5.33 4.35 -12.40
CA PHE A 57 5.92 3.39 -11.50
C PHE A 57 5.39 2.01 -11.82
N ALA A 58 6.27 1.14 -12.32
CA ALA A 58 5.88 -0.23 -12.66
C ALA A 58 5.42 -1.06 -11.44
N ARG A 59 5.91 -0.72 -10.24
CA ARG A 59 5.70 -1.51 -9.02
C ARG A 59 5.51 -0.61 -7.79
N ALA A 60 4.25 -0.36 -7.43
CA ALA A 60 3.85 0.24 -6.16
C ALA A 60 3.46 -0.85 -5.17
N LEU A 61 4.05 -0.87 -3.98
CA LEU A 61 3.63 -1.80 -2.93
C LEU A 61 2.28 -1.36 -2.34
N CYS A 62 1.28 -2.24 -2.41
CA CYS A 62 0.00 -2.11 -1.75
C CYS A 62 -0.08 -3.15 -0.64
N ASP A 63 -0.23 -2.70 0.61
CA ASP A 63 -0.35 -3.56 1.78
C ASP A 63 -1.69 -3.31 2.45
N ASN A 64 -2.59 -4.31 2.41
CA ASN A 64 -3.90 -4.24 3.04
C ASN A 64 -3.85 -4.19 4.58
N GLY A 65 -2.70 -4.50 5.19
CA GLY A 65 -2.45 -4.36 6.61
C GLY A 65 -1.87 -2.99 6.99
N ALA A 66 -1.46 -2.17 6.03
CA ALA A 66 -0.94 -0.84 6.29
C ALA A 66 -2.07 0.20 6.40
N SER A 67 -2.04 1.00 7.45
CA SER A 67 -2.97 2.12 7.65
C SER A 67 -2.50 3.45 7.06
N ILE A 68 -1.28 3.50 6.55
CA ILE A 68 -0.63 4.72 6.04
C ILE A 68 0.08 4.45 4.72
N ASN A 69 0.11 5.44 3.83
CA ASN A 69 0.86 5.38 2.58
C ASN A 69 2.24 6.05 2.76
N LEU A 70 3.29 5.33 2.39
CA LEU A 70 4.68 5.81 2.53
C LEU A 70 5.31 6.04 1.17
N MET A 71 6.05 7.15 1.03
CA MET A 71 6.84 7.47 -0.15
C MET A 71 8.28 7.80 0.25
N PRO A 72 9.30 7.07 -0.25
CA PRO A 72 10.68 7.44 -0.03
C PRO A 72 10.99 8.82 -0.64
N LEU A 73 11.85 9.61 0.03
CA LEU A 73 12.24 10.95 -0.46
C LEU A 73 12.82 10.94 -1.90
N THR A 74 13.50 9.87 -2.30
CA THR A 74 14.04 9.73 -3.65
C THR A 74 12.93 9.68 -4.70
N ILE A 75 11.92 8.84 -4.45
CA ILE A 75 10.72 8.69 -5.29
C ILE A 75 9.90 9.98 -5.30
N TYR A 76 9.77 10.61 -4.14
CA TYR A 76 9.09 11.90 -4.00
C TYR A 76 9.67 12.98 -4.91
N LYS A 77 11.01 13.07 -4.96
CA LYS A 77 11.71 14.02 -5.84
C LYS A 77 11.52 13.69 -7.32
N GLN A 78 11.51 12.40 -7.68
CA GLN A 78 11.26 11.96 -9.06
C GLN A 78 9.83 12.25 -9.52
N ALA A 79 8.84 12.11 -8.62
CA ALA A 79 7.44 12.38 -8.92
C ALA A 79 7.16 13.88 -9.19
N GLY A 80 8.12 14.78 -8.94
CA GLY A 80 7.99 16.21 -9.21
C GLY A 80 6.93 16.89 -8.36
N LEU A 81 6.62 16.31 -7.21
CA LEU A 81 5.68 16.88 -6.24
C LEU A 81 6.32 18.11 -5.57
N GLY A 82 5.49 19.06 -5.12
CA GLY A 82 5.92 20.36 -4.59
C GLY A 82 6.72 20.29 -3.27
N MET A 83 6.63 21.29 -2.41
CA MET A 83 7.23 21.17 -1.07
C MET A 83 6.27 20.38 -0.17
N PRO A 84 6.71 19.30 0.49
CA PRO A 84 5.85 18.59 1.44
C PRO A 84 5.66 19.46 2.68
N ARG A 85 4.51 19.35 3.34
CA ARG A 85 4.31 20.07 4.62
C ARG A 85 5.23 19.45 5.68
N PRO A 86 6.14 20.22 6.28
CA PRO A 86 7.09 19.68 7.24
C PRO A 86 6.38 19.04 8.44
N THR A 87 6.96 17.96 8.96
CA THR A 87 6.46 17.31 10.18
C THR A 87 7.62 16.87 11.07
N SER A 88 7.41 16.91 12.38
CA SER A 88 8.37 16.42 13.39
C SER A 88 8.16 14.95 13.75
N LEU A 89 7.16 14.30 13.13
CA LEU A 89 6.80 12.90 13.39
C LEU A 89 7.92 11.93 13.01
N ARG A 90 7.98 10.82 13.75
CA ARG A 90 8.88 9.69 13.49
C ARG A 90 8.05 8.41 13.43
N LEU A 91 8.41 7.51 12.53
CA LEU A 91 7.72 6.25 12.35
C LEU A 91 8.61 5.10 12.82
N GLN A 92 8.07 4.23 13.68
CA GLN A 92 8.72 2.97 14.02
C GLN A 92 8.21 1.88 13.07
N MET A 93 9.15 1.26 12.37
CA MET A 93 8.88 0.19 11.41
C MET A 93 8.79 -1.17 12.11
N ALA A 94 8.29 -2.19 11.42
CA ALA A 94 8.20 -3.56 11.96
C ALA A 94 9.57 -4.16 12.34
N ASP A 95 10.65 -3.73 11.68
CA ASP A 95 12.04 -4.05 12.04
C ASP A 95 12.57 -3.25 13.24
N ARG A 96 11.68 -2.52 13.93
CA ARG A 96 11.95 -1.60 15.04
C ARG A 96 12.81 -0.39 14.67
N SER A 97 13.16 -0.22 13.40
CA SER A 97 13.90 0.96 12.96
C SER A 97 13.03 2.21 13.04
N ILE A 98 13.64 3.33 13.45
CA ILE A 98 12.97 4.62 13.53
C ILE A 98 13.32 5.42 12.28
N LYS A 99 12.31 5.78 11.49
CA LYS A 99 12.45 6.63 10.30
C LYS A 99 12.01 8.06 10.62
N ARG A 100 12.85 9.02 10.23
CA ARG A 100 12.49 10.43 10.31
C ARG A 100 11.63 10.77 9.10
N LEU A 101 10.46 11.34 9.35
CA LEU A 101 9.59 11.84 8.30
C LEU A 101 10.11 13.22 7.87
N VAL A 102 10.02 13.49 6.57
CA VAL A 102 10.36 14.78 5.96
C VAL A 102 9.13 15.67 5.99
N GLY A 103 7.98 15.10 5.64
CA GLY A 103 6.73 15.82 5.58
C GLY A 103 5.57 14.94 5.13
N ILE A 104 4.40 15.56 5.10
CA ILE A 104 3.16 14.95 4.62
C ILE A 104 2.72 15.72 3.37
N VAL A 105 2.23 14.99 2.39
CA VAL A 105 1.73 15.53 1.13
C VAL A 105 0.30 15.03 0.98
N ASP A 106 -0.64 15.95 1.05
CA ASP A 106 -2.05 15.62 0.96
C ASP A 106 -2.51 15.65 -0.49
N ASP A 107 -3.64 14.97 -0.75
CA ASP A 107 -4.39 15.06 -2.01
C ASP A 107 -3.55 14.72 -3.25
N VAL A 108 -2.56 13.83 -3.12
CA VAL A 108 -1.77 13.38 -4.26
C VAL A 108 -2.65 12.50 -5.15
N LEU A 109 -2.79 12.89 -6.41
CA LEU A 109 -3.53 12.10 -7.38
C LEU A 109 -2.67 10.94 -7.87
N VAL A 110 -3.07 9.72 -7.52
CA VAL A 110 -2.43 8.47 -7.97
C VAL A 110 -3.31 7.84 -9.03
N LYS A 111 -2.74 7.59 -10.21
CA LYS A 111 -3.41 6.88 -11.30
C LYS A 111 -3.10 5.39 -11.20
N VAL A 112 -4.14 4.56 -11.16
CA VAL A 112 -4.02 3.10 -11.20
C VAL A 112 -4.90 2.59 -12.33
N GLY A 113 -4.27 2.14 -13.41
CA GLY A 113 -4.97 1.83 -14.66
C GLY A 113 -5.73 3.04 -15.20
N LYS A 114 -7.06 2.99 -15.15
CA LYS A 114 -7.96 4.08 -15.62
C LYS A 114 -8.50 4.96 -14.48
N LEU A 115 -8.26 4.59 -13.23
CA LEU A 115 -8.78 5.28 -12.06
C LEU A 115 -7.77 6.30 -11.54
N HIS A 116 -8.28 7.44 -11.07
CA HIS A 116 -7.49 8.46 -10.37
C HIS A 116 -8.01 8.54 -8.93
N LEU A 117 -7.14 8.25 -7.97
CA LEU A 117 -7.47 8.16 -6.56
C LEU A 117 -6.65 9.21 -5.80
N PRO A 118 -7.27 10.05 -4.96
CA PRO A 118 -6.53 10.90 -4.04
C PRO A 118 -5.89 10.03 -2.95
N ALA A 119 -4.65 10.35 -2.57
CA ALA A 119 -3.93 9.69 -1.50
C ALA A 119 -3.07 10.70 -0.73
N ASP A 120 -3.10 10.59 0.59
CA ASP A 120 -2.15 11.30 1.44
C ASP A 120 -0.90 10.43 1.59
N LEU A 121 0.25 11.03 1.30
CA LEU A 121 1.55 10.35 1.29
C LEU A 121 2.46 10.93 2.36
N ILE A 122 3.06 10.04 3.16
CA ILE A 122 4.08 10.42 4.11
C ILE A 122 5.45 10.25 3.46
N VAL A 123 6.20 11.35 3.37
CA VAL A 123 7.55 11.35 2.84
C VAL A 123 8.54 11.09 3.97
N TRP A 124 9.42 10.10 3.80
CA TRP A 124 10.44 9.77 4.79
C TRP A 124 11.84 9.80 4.22
N LEU A 125 12.80 10.16 5.08
CA LEU A 125 14.20 10.23 4.69
C LEU A 125 14.77 8.82 4.54
N THR A 126 15.21 8.48 3.34
CA THR A 126 15.95 7.25 3.10
C THR A 126 17.45 7.53 2.93
N LYS A 127 18.30 6.70 3.54
CA LYS A 127 19.77 6.73 3.38
C LYS A 127 20.27 5.80 2.25
N ARG A 128 19.39 4.97 1.68
CA ARG A 128 19.65 4.09 0.51
C ARG A 128 18.39 4.03 -0.35
N SER A 129 18.53 4.02 -1.67
CA SER A 129 17.39 3.75 -2.56
C SER A 129 16.77 2.41 -2.16
N LEU A 130 15.54 2.40 -1.66
CA LEU A 130 14.80 1.13 -1.51
C LEU A 130 14.35 0.76 -2.92
N SER A 131 14.90 -0.33 -3.45
CA SER A 131 14.59 -0.92 -4.76
C SER A 131 13.15 -1.48 -4.88
N PHE A 132 12.21 -0.96 -4.08
CA PHE A 132 10.80 -1.35 -4.10
C PHE A 132 10.03 -0.75 -5.26
N TRP A 133 10.52 0.36 -5.78
CA TRP A 133 10.04 1.05 -6.97
C TRP A 133 11.16 0.89 -7.99
N GLY A 134 11.11 -0.19 -8.77
CA GLY A 134 12.22 -0.62 -9.61
C GLY A 134 12.61 0.41 -10.66
N ASP A 135 13.92 0.64 -10.77
CA ASP A 135 14.56 1.19 -11.96
C ASP A 135 14.16 0.37 -13.19
N HIS A 136 13.97 1.04 -14.34
CA HIS A 136 14.78 0.87 -15.54
C HIS A 136 14.29 1.83 -16.63
N SER A 137 15.24 2.60 -17.17
CA SER A 137 15.28 3.10 -18.55
C SER A 137 15.00 2.03 -19.58
#